data_AF-A0A2T2ZHF0-F1
#
_entry.id   AF-A0A2T2ZHF0-F1
#
_cell.length_a   1.000
_cell.length_b   1.000
_cell.length_c   1.000
_cell.angle_alpha   90.00
_cell.angle_beta   90.00
_cell.angle_gamma   90.00
#
_symmetry.space_group_name_H-M   'P 1'
#
loop_
_entity.id
_entity.type
_entity.pdbx_description
1 polymer ?
#
loop_
_entity_poly.entity_id
_entity_poly.type
_entity_poly.pdbx_seq_one_letter_code
_entity_poly.pdbx_strand_id
1 'polypeptide(L)'
;MTFQVNPDGLRAAAGELALLPTDVDNAPKLDADPVAKLLAGLSVGTELGKSNVASTQAKDVLKARFNEFSALLASCADSFHGNDRDAAQRLAAVADLNSGDPHAGR
;
A
#
# COMPACT_ATOMS: atom_id res chain seq x y z
N MET A 1 4.77 -24.71 12.76
CA MET A 1 3.70 -23.92 13.42
C MET A 1 2.42 -24.16 12.65
N THR A 2 1.33 -24.51 13.32
CA THR A 2 -0.01 -24.51 12.71
C THR A 2 -0.55 -23.09 12.77
N PHE A 3 -0.65 -22.41 11.63
CA PHE A 3 -1.33 -21.11 11.54
C PHE A 3 -2.82 -21.33 11.81
N GLN A 4 -3.31 -20.85 12.94
CA GLN A 4 -4.75 -20.71 13.18
C GLN A 4 -5.17 -19.33 12.67
N VAL A 5 -6.06 -19.30 11.69
CA VAL A 5 -6.65 -18.06 11.18
C VAL A 5 -7.80 -17.66 12.09
N ASN A 6 -7.77 -16.44 12.62
CA ASN A 6 -8.85 -15.84 13.42
C ASN A 6 -9.61 -14.81 12.55
N PRO A 7 -10.83 -15.10 12.08
CA PRO A 7 -11.58 -14.21 11.19
C PRO A 7 -11.84 -12.83 11.78
N ASP A 8 -12.10 -12.72 13.08
CA ASP A 8 -12.39 -11.44 13.72
C ASP A 8 -11.13 -10.58 13.80
N GLY A 9 -9.98 -11.21 14.06
CA GLY A 9 -8.68 -10.55 13.97
C GLY A 9 -8.34 -10.07 12.56
N LEU A 10 -8.70 -10.85 11.54
CA LEU A 10 -8.54 -10.46 10.14
C LEU A 10 -9.44 -9.28 9.78
N ARG A 11 -10.71 -9.26 10.21
CA ARG A 11 -11.62 -8.12 9.98
C ARG A 11 -11.15 -6.86 10.68
N ALA A 12 -10.69 -6.96 11.92
CA ALA A 12 -10.14 -5.83 12.66
C ALA A 12 -8.92 -5.26 11.93
N ALA A 13 -7.97 -6.11 11.54
CA ALA A 13 -6.79 -5.69 10.79
C ALA A 13 -7.16 -5.10 9.40
N ALA A 14 -8.14 -5.67 8.70
CA ALA A 14 -8.65 -5.10 7.45
C ALA A 14 -9.20 -3.68 7.65
N GLY A 15 -9.96 -3.47 8.73
CA GLY A 15 -10.50 -2.16 9.09
C GLY A 15 -9.40 -1.13 9.36
N GLU A 16 -8.40 -1.47 10.18
CA GLU A 16 -7.26 -0.59 10.46
C GLU A 16 -6.49 -0.22 9.19
N LEU A 17 -6.21 -1.20 8.32
CA LEU A 17 -5.51 -0.95 7.05
C LEU A 17 -6.34 -0.09 6.08
N ALA A 18 -7.67 -0.17 6.11
CA ALA A 18 -8.54 0.66 5.27
C ALA A 18 -8.50 2.16 5.63
N LEU A 19 -8.03 2.50 6.83
CA LEU A 19 -7.90 3.90 7.28
C LEU A 19 -6.60 4.56 6.82
N LEU A 20 -5.52 3.77 6.72
CA LEU A 20 -4.18 4.26 6.38
C LEU A 20 -4.06 5.02 5.05
N PRO A 21 -4.84 4.73 3.98
CA PRO A 21 -4.82 5.55 2.77
C PRO A 21 -5.13 7.04 3.02
N THR A 22 -6.03 7.31 3.97
CA THR A 22 -6.38 8.68 4.38
C THR A 22 -5.21 9.36 5.07
N ASP A 23 -4.50 8.64 5.95
CA ASP A 23 -3.30 9.15 6.62
C ASP A 23 -2.18 9.42 5.62
N VAL A 24 -2.03 8.55 4.62
CA VAL A 24 -1.09 8.77 3.51
C VAL A 24 -1.46 10.03 2.75
N ASP A 25 -2.72 10.23 2.37
CA ASP A 25 -3.12 11.46 1.67
C ASP A 25 -2.81 12.72 2.48
N ASN A 26 -3.06 12.70 3.79
CA ASN A 26 -2.80 13.80 4.71
C ASN A 26 -1.31 14.08 4.97
N ALA A 27 -0.42 13.12 4.75
CA ALA A 27 1.02 13.33 4.94
C ALA A 27 1.55 14.40 3.96
N PRO A 28 2.42 15.33 4.40
CA PRO A 28 2.97 16.34 3.51
C PRO A 28 3.80 15.68 2.38
N LYS A 29 3.57 16.13 1.14
CA LYS A 29 4.47 15.82 0.03
C LYS A 29 5.79 16.59 0.21
N LEU A 30 6.85 16.13 -0.44
CA LEU A 30 8.14 16.83 -0.46
C LEU A 30 8.04 18.27 -1.01
N ASP A 31 7.08 18.53 -1.90
CA ASP A 31 6.73 19.84 -2.47
C ASP A 31 7.91 20.72 -2.92
N ALA A 32 8.86 20.13 -3.66
CA ALA A 32 10.02 20.81 -4.22
C ALA A 32 9.71 21.81 -5.36
N ASP A 33 8.42 22.01 -5.72
CA ASP A 33 8.03 22.82 -6.89
C ASP A 33 8.42 24.29 -6.77
N PRO A 34 8.25 24.95 -5.59
CA PRO A 34 8.68 26.33 -5.42
C PRO A 34 10.19 26.49 -5.60
N VAL A 35 10.97 25.54 -5.08
CA VAL A 35 12.44 25.56 -5.18
C VAL A 35 12.91 25.25 -6.60
N ALA A 36 12.29 24.28 -7.27
CA ALA A 36 12.59 23.94 -8.66
C ALA A 36 12.34 25.13 -9.60
N LYS A 37 11.28 25.92 -9.39
CA LYS A 37 10.98 27.14 -10.17
C LYS A 37 12.03 28.23 -9.99
N LEU A 38 12.56 28.40 -8.77
CA LEU A 38 13.63 29.37 -8.50
C LEU A 38 14.96 28.97 -9.14
N LEU A 39 15.16 27.67 -9.39
CA LEU A 39 16.37 27.09 -10.00
C LEU A 39 16.16 26.74 -11.49
N ALA A 40 15.20 27.38 -12.16
CA ALA A 40 14.89 27.11 -13.55
C ALA A 40 16.12 27.31 -14.46
N GLY A 41 16.37 26.31 -15.33
CA GLY A 41 17.54 26.28 -16.21
C GLY A 41 18.78 25.62 -15.60
N LEU A 42 18.76 25.27 -14.31
CA LEU A 42 19.82 24.51 -13.66
C LEU A 42 19.43 23.03 -13.53
N SER A 43 20.40 22.14 -13.72
CA SER A 43 20.20 20.69 -13.56
C SER A 43 19.67 20.30 -12.18
N VAL A 44 20.14 21.00 -11.13
CA VAL A 44 19.66 20.79 -9.75
C VAL A 44 18.17 21.10 -9.59
N GLY A 45 17.64 22.13 -10.27
CA GLY A 45 16.22 22.45 -10.24
C GLY A 45 15.37 21.37 -10.92
N THR A 46 15.86 20.79 -12.01
CA THR A 46 15.22 19.65 -12.69
C THR A 46 15.15 18.41 -11.81
N GLU A 47 16.25 18.03 -11.16
CA GLU A 47 16.27 16.85 -10.27
C GLU A 47 15.39 17.05 -9.02
N LEU A 48 15.36 18.27 -8.46
CA LEU A 48 14.44 18.61 -7.37
C LEU A 48 12.98 18.42 -7.78
N GLY A 49 12.59 18.87 -8.98
CA GLY A 49 11.23 18.68 -9.49
C GLY A 49 10.80 17.20 -9.58
N LYS A 50 11.74 16.29 -9.91
CA LYS A 50 11.46 14.84 -9.95
C LYS A 50 11.12 14.26 -8.57
N SER A 51 11.60 14.87 -7.49
CA SER A 51 11.33 14.42 -6.12
C SER A 51 9.83 14.52 -5.77
N ASN A 52 9.10 15.46 -6.38
CA ASN A 52 7.65 15.56 -6.21
C ASN A 52 6.90 14.42 -6.90
N VAL A 53 7.27 14.13 -8.14
CA VAL A 53 6.68 13.01 -8.89
C VAL A 53 6.94 11.71 -8.14
N ALA A 54 8.17 11.49 -7.68
CA ALA A 54 8.53 10.31 -6.90
C ALA A 54 7.76 10.23 -5.57
N SER A 55 7.60 11.36 -4.86
CA SER A 55 6.82 11.43 -3.62
C SER A 55 5.35 11.09 -3.87
N THR A 56 4.73 11.64 -4.91
CA THR A 56 3.34 11.31 -5.29
C THR A 56 3.20 9.83 -5.64
N GLN A 57 4.09 9.30 -6.48
CA GLN A 57 4.05 7.89 -6.87
C GLN A 57 4.19 6.95 -5.66
N ALA A 58 5.10 7.27 -4.73
CA ALA A 58 5.26 6.48 -3.51
C ALA A 58 3.99 6.49 -2.65
N LYS A 59 3.32 7.64 -2.51
CA LYS A 59 2.06 7.76 -1.78
C LYS A 59 0.94 6.96 -2.46
N ASP A 60 0.84 7.00 -3.78
CA ASP A 60 -0.18 6.25 -4.52
C ASP A 60 0.03 4.73 -4.41
N VAL A 61 1.29 4.26 -4.49
CA VAL A 61 1.63 2.85 -4.27
C VAL A 61 1.26 2.41 -2.86
N LEU A 62 1.60 3.20 -1.83
CA LEU A 62 1.25 2.89 -0.44
C LEU A 62 -0.27 2.76 -0.24
N LYS A 63 -1.05 3.70 -0.79
CA LYS A 63 -2.52 3.65 -0.72
C LYS A 63 -3.07 2.39 -1.39
N ALA A 64 -2.60 2.10 -2.60
CA ALA A 64 -3.04 0.91 -3.34
C ALA A 64 -2.76 -0.36 -2.53
N ARG A 65 -1.57 -0.49 -1.95
CA ARG A 65 -1.20 -1.65 -1.13
C ARG A 65 -2.02 -1.78 0.14
N PHE A 66 -2.26 -0.69 0.88
CA PHE A 66 -3.12 -0.76 2.06
C PHE A 66 -4.55 -1.19 1.72
N ASN A 67 -5.10 -0.70 0.59
CA ASN A 67 -6.41 -1.14 0.11
C ASN A 67 -6.42 -2.61 -0.30
N GLU A 68 -5.41 -3.07 -1.05
CA GLU A 68 -5.28 -4.48 -1.44
C GLU A 68 -5.16 -5.41 -0.23
N PHE A 69 -4.33 -5.04 0.75
CA PHE A 69 -4.21 -5.80 2.00
C PHE A 69 -5.52 -5.85 2.77
N SER A 70 -6.19 -4.71 2.92
CA SER A 70 -7.48 -4.64 3.60
C SER A 70 -8.50 -5.56 2.94
N ALA A 71 -8.62 -5.50 1.61
CA ALA A 71 -9.53 -6.34 0.83
C ALA A 71 -9.18 -7.83 0.94
N LEU A 72 -7.90 -8.19 0.91
CA LEU A 72 -7.45 -9.57 1.06
C LEU A 72 -7.79 -10.13 2.45
N LEU A 73 -7.51 -9.38 3.52
CA LEU A 73 -7.80 -9.79 4.89
C LEU A 73 -9.31 -9.95 5.10
N ALA A 74 -10.11 -9.02 4.58
CA ALA A 74 -11.57 -9.12 4.60
C ALA A 74 -12.06 -10.36 3.84
N SER A 75 -11.56 -10.58 2.63
CA SER A 75 -11.90 -11.75 1.81
C SER A 75 -11.53 -13.07 2.50
N CYS A 76 -10.38 -13.14 3.16
CA CYS A 76 -9.95 -14.30 3.95
C CYS A 76 -10.84 -14.52 5.17
N ALA A 77 -11.30 -13.46 5.83
CA ALA A 77 -12.22 -13.54 6.96
C ALA A 77 -13.62 -14.03 6.54
N ASP A 78 -14.11 -13.55 5.39
CA ASP A 78 -15.44 -13.89 4.88
C ASP A 78 -15.49 -15.28 4.25
N SER A 79 -14.38 -15.72 3.67
CA SER A 79 -14.25 -17.06 3.09
C SER A 79 -13.81 -18.12 4.10
N PHE A 80 -13.71 -17.79 5.39
CA PHE A 80 -13.17 -18.70 6.40
C PHE A 80 -14.15 -19.82 6.78
N HIS A 81 -13.70 -21.07 6.65
CA HIS A 81 -14.43 -22.25 7.10
C HIS A 81 -13.55 -23.12 8.02
N GLY A 82 -13.76 -23.01 9.34
CA GLY A 82 -13.20 -23.95 10.32
C GLY A 82 -11.70 -23.79 10.62
N ASN A 83 -10.83 -24.57 9.99
CA ASN A 83 -9.36 -24.55 10.22
C ASN A 83 -8.63 -24.01 8.98
N ASP A 84 -9.24 -23.03 8.31
CA ASP A 84 -9.12 -22.84 6.87
C ASP A 84 -7.68 -22.67 6.37
N ARG A 85 -7.16 -23.78 5.82
CA ARG A 85 -5.85 -23.82 5.16
C ARG A 85 -5.85 -23.02 3.87
N ASP A 86 -7.01 -22.83 3.23
CA ASP A 86 -7.14 -22.05 2.00
C ASP A 86 -6.93 -20.56 2.29
N ALA A 87 -7.55 -20.04 3.35
CA ALA A 87 -7.28 -18.67 3.82
C ALA A 87 -5.79 -18.47 4.15
N ALA A 88 -5.17 -19.43 4.84
CA ALA A 88 -3.74 -19.39 5.12
C ALA A 88 -2.88 -19.46 3.84
N GLN A 89 -3.28 -20.24 2.83
CA GLN A 89 -2.60 -20.33 1.55
C GLN A 89 -2.74 -19.06 0.72
N ARG A 90 -3.90 -18.41 0.71
CA ARG A 90 -4.11 -17.11 0.04
C ARG A 90 -3.22 -16.04 0.64
N LEU A 91 -3.09 -16.00 1.96
CA LEU A 91 -2.15 -15.10 2.66
C LEU A 91 -0.70 -15.44 2.33
N ALA A 92 -0.33 -16.73 2.25
CA ALA A 92 1.02 -17.16 1.93
C ALA A 92 1.40 -16.93 0.45
N ALA A 93 0.41 -16.96 -0.47
CA ALA A 93 0.61 -16.71 -1.89
C ALA A 93 0.96 -15.25 -2.20
N VAL A 94 0.74 -14.36 -1.23
CA VAL A 94 1.12 -12.95 -1.28
C VAL A 94 2.62 -12.84 -0.93
N ALA A 95 3.45 -13.49 -1.73
CA ALA A 95 4.89 -13.62 -1.46
C ALA A 95 5.74 -12.49 -2.05
N ASP A 96 5.19 -11.62 -2.90
CA ASP A 96 5.87 -10.39 -3.31
C ASP A 96 4.88 -9.26 -3.64
N LEU A 97 4.69 -8.37 -2.67
CA LEU A 97 3.92 -7.14 -2.81
C LEU A 97 4.79 -5.90 -3.00
N ASN A 98 6.12 -6.08 -3.00
CA ASN A 98 7.11 -5.01 -3.15
C ASN A 98 7.56 -4.83 -4.60
N SER A 99 6.95 -5.50 -5.57
CA SER A 99 7.26 -5.38 -7.00
C SER A 99 7.14 -3.95 -7.55
N GLY A 100 6.52 -3.03 -6.80
CA GLY A 100 6.28 -1.64 -7.22
C GLY A 100 5.25 -1.49 -8.34
N ASP A 101 4.67 -2.59 -8.82
CA ASP A 101 3.68 -2.61 -9.88
C ASP A 101 2.25 -2.80 -9.30
N PRO A 102 1.38 -1.77 -9.36
CA PRO A 102 -0.01 -1.85 -8.91
C PRO A 102 -0.90 -2.73 -9.82
N HIS A 103 -0.35 -3.37 -10.85
CA HIS A 103 -1.07 -4.24 -11.79
C HIS A 103 -0.57 -5.69 -11.85
N ALA A 104 0.49 -6.04 -11.11
CA ALA A 104 1.11 -7.37 -11.17
C ALA A 104 0.23 -8.53 -10.65
N GLY A 105 -0.96 -8.24 -10.10
CA GLY A 105 -1.92 -9.24 -9.61
C GLY A 105 -3.10 -9.53 -10.53
N ARG A 106 -3.04 -9.17 -11.82
CA ARG A 106 -4.10 -9.46 -12.81
C ARG A 106 -3.83 -10.70 -13.64
#